data_AF-A0A5K1BBC2-F1
#
_entry.id   AF-A0A5K1BBC2-F1
#
_cell.length_a   1.000
_cell.length_b   1.000
_cell.length_c   1.000
_cell.angle_alpha   90.00
_cell.angle_beta   90.00
_cell.angle_gamma   90.00
#
_symmetry.space_group_name_H-M   'P 1'
#
loop_
_entity.id
_entity.type
_entity.pdbx_description
1 polymer ?
#
loop_
_entity_poly.entity_id
_entity_poly.type
_entity_poly.pdbx_seq_one_letter_code
_entity_poly.pdbx_strand_id
1 'polypeptide(L)' 'VGVYRMSDERIGCSLADAAADPAYMHFLEEASTLPPSLHVVYINTALQTKAHSHEIVPTITCTSSNVVQTILQ' A
#
# COMPACT_ATOMS: atom_id res chain seq x y z
N VAL A 1 -21.48 22.69 3.55
CA VAL A 1 -21.31 21.41 4.29
C VAL A 1 -20.18 21.61 5.28
N GLY A 2 -20.38 21.32 6.57
CA GLY A 2 -19.32 21.42 7.58
C GLY A 2 -18.44 20.18 7.58
N VAL A 3 -17.12 20.36 7.71
CA VAL A 3 -16.18 19.25 7.94
C VAL A 3 -15.94 19.17 9.44
N TYR A 4 -16.27 18.03 10.03
CA TYR A 4 -16.11 17.79 11.46
C TYR A 4 -14.98 16.79 11.68
N ARG A 5 -14.11 17.09 12.64
CA ARG A 5 -13.00 16.24 13.03
C ARG A 5 -13.25 15.74 14.45
N MET A 6 -13.04 14.46 14.69
CA MET A 6 -13.26 13.84 16.00
C MET A 6 -12.16 14.19 17.02
N SER A 7 -10.93 14.40 16.56
CA SER A 7 -9.72 14.61 17.39
C SER A 7 -8.84 15.69 16.76
N ASP A 8 -8.04 16.41 17.54
CA ASP A 8 -7.06 17.37 17.04
C ASP A 8 -5.72 16.72 16.61
N GLU A 9 -5.49 15.46 16.97
CA GLU A 9 -4.32 14.65 16.61
C GLU A 9 -4.12 14.52 15.10
N ARG A 10 -2.88 14.73 14.62
CA ARG A 10 -2.52 14.68 13.20
C ARG A 10 -3.12 13.45 12.51
N ILE A 11 -3.88 13.68 11.44
CA ILE A 11 -4.48 12.61 10.66
C ILE A 11 -3.36 11.80 10.00
N GLY A 12 -3.32 10.51 10.29
CA GLY A 12 -2.34 9.57 9.77
C GLY A 12 -2.88 8.15 9.73
N CYS A 13 -2.09 7.23 9.19
CA CYS A 13 -2.39 5.81 9.19
C CYS A 13 -1.10 5.05 9.50
N SER A 14 -1.08 4.35 10.63
CA SER A 14 0.10 3.58 11.05
C SER A 14 0.54 2.54 10.00
N LEU A 15 -0.40 2.02 9.20
CA LEU A 15 -0.07 1.13 8.08
C LEU A 15 0.69 1.87 6.97
N ALA A 16 0.32 3.11 6.67
CA ALA A 16 1.03 3.93 5.70
C ALA A 16 2.44 4.27 6.18
N ASP A 17 2.60 4.55 7.47
CA ASP A 17 3.90 4.84 8.07
C ASP A 17 4.81 3.60 8.06
N ALA A 18 4.28 2.43 8.40
CA ALA A 18 5.02 1.17 8.36
C ALA A 18 5.48 0.79 6.94
N ALA A 19 4.65 1.05 5.93
CA ALA A 19 5.00 0.77 4.53
C ALA A 19 6.02 1.76 3.94
N ALA A 20 6.38 2.82 4.66
CA ALA A 20 7.47 3.73 4.28
C ALA A 20 8.85 3.24 4.78
N ASP A 21 8.91 2.15 5.54
CA ASP A 21 10.16 1.58 6.03
C ASP A 21 11.00 1.00 4.88
N PRO A 22 12.32 1.26 4.82
CA PRO A 22 13.20 0.71 3.78
C PRO A 22 13.17 -0.82 3.67
N ALA A 23 12.93 -1.55 4.77
CA ALA A 23 12.81 -3.01 4.75
C ALA A 23 11.65 -3.49 3.86
N TYR A 24 10.58 -2.69 3.75
CA TYR A 24 9.46 -3.00 2.86
C TYR A 24 9.87 -2.93 1.39
N MET A 25 10.71 -1.96 1.02
CA MET A 25 11.23 -1.83 -0.34
C MET A 25 12.18 -2.97 -0.69
N HIS A 26 13.07 -3.36 0.24
CA HIS A 26 13.94 -4.51 0.06
C HIS A 26 13.15 -5.82 -0.16
N PHE A 27 12.06 -6.02 0.58
CA PHE A 27 11.15 -7.14 0.36
C PHE A 27 10.56 -7.15 -1.07
N LEU A 28 10.20 -5.99 -1.63
CA LEU A 28 9.69 -5.88 -3.00
C LEU A 28 10.79 -6.13 -4.04
N GLU A 29 12.02 -5.68 -3.79
CA GLU A 29 13.17 -5.95 -4.65
C GLU A 29 13.46 -7.45 -4.74
N GLU A 30 13.44 -8.17 -3.61
CA GLU A 30 13.56 -9.63 -3.60
C GLU A 30 12.44 -10.29 -4.41
N ALA A 31 11.19 -9.87 -4.21
CA ALA A 31 10.04 -10.39 -4.95
C ALA A 31 10.14 -10.14 -6.47
N SER A 32 10.71 -9.01 -6.89
CA SER A 32 10.90 -8.67 -8.32
C SER A 32 11.74 -9.70 -9.07
N THR A 33 12.61 -10.43 -8.36
CA THR A 33 13.46 -11.47 -8.95
C THR A 33 12.71 -12.79 -9.23
N LEU A 34 11.48 -12.94 -8.72
CA LEU A 34 10.67 -14.17 -8.80
C LEU A 34 9.36 -13.92 -9.59
N PRO A 35 9.40 -13.86 -10.93
CA PRO A 35 8.18 -13.76 -11.72
C PRO A 35 7.34 -15.05 -11.67
N PRO A 36 5.99 -14.97 -11.68
CA PRO A 36 5.16 -13.77 -11.78
C PRO A 36 4.75 -13.20 -10.41
N SER A 37 5.46 -12.17 -9.94
CA SER A 37 5.11 -11.46 -8.70
C SER A 37 4.16 -10.30 -8.96
N LEU A 38 3.13 -10.17 -8.12
CA LEU A 38 2.18 -9.05 -8.08
C LEU A 38 2.11 -8.52 -6.66
N HIS A 39 2.24 -7.21 -6.51
CA HIS A 39 2.12 -6.54 -5.23
C HIS A 39 0.70 -6.00 -5.04
N VAL A 40 -0.06 -6.60 -4.12
CA VAL A 40 -1.42 -6.15 -3.76
C VAL A 40 -1.37 -5.37 -2.46
N VAL A 41 -1.69 -4.07 -2.50
CA VAL A 41 -1.53 -3.17 -1.34
C VAL A 41 -2.84 -2.47 -0.95
N TYR A 42 -3.07 -2.29 0.35
CA TYR A 42 -4.24 -1.56 0.84
C TYR A 42 -4.20 -0.08 0.44
N ILE A 43 -5.37 0.53 0.20
CA ILE A 43 -5.47 1.95 -0.14
C ILE A 43 -4.93 2.86 0.97
N ASN A 44 -5.01 2.40 2.22
CA ASN A 44 -4.47 3.07 3.41
C ASN A 44 -2.93 2.94 3.52
N THR A 45 -2.20 3.06 2.40
CA THR A 45 -0.75 3.26 2.38
C THR A 45 -0.40 4.51 1.58
N ALA A 46 0.77 5.10 1.83
CA ALA A 46 1.15 6.37 1.22
C ALA A 46 1.21 6.28 -0.31
N LEU A 47 0.76 7.33 -1.00
CA LEU A 47 0.82 7.41 -2.47
C LEU A 47 2.24 7.23 -2.99
N GLN A 48 3.23 7.83 -2.32
CA GLN A 48 4.63 7.69 -2.65
C GLN A 48 5.07 6.22 -2.59
N THR A 49 4.76 5.51 -1.50
CA THR A 49 5.07 4.07 -1.40
C THR A 49 4.46 3.30 -2.57
N LYS A 50 3.18 3.52 -2.90
CA LYS A 50 2.53 2.83 -4.04
C LYS A 50 3.27 3.08 -5.36
N ALA A 51 3.68 4.32 -5.61
CA ALA A 51 4.39 4.69 -6.83
C ALA A 51 5.75 3.97 -6.93
N HIS A 52 6.57 4.05 -5.88
CA HIS A 52 7.88 3.38 -5.86
C HIS A 52 7.73 1.85 -5.93
N SER A 53 6.75 1.27 -5.22
CA SER A 53 6.47 -0.16 -5.32
C SER A 53 6.12 -0.58 -6.75
N HIS A 54 5.33 0.22 -7.47
CA HIS A 54 4.90 -0.08 -8.83
C HIS A 54 6.06 -0.09 -9.85
N GLU A 55 7.11 0.69 -9.60
CA GLU A 55 8.32 0.67 -10.44
C GLU A 55 9.14 -0.61 -10.28
N ILE A 56 9.00 -1.32 -9.14
CA ILE A 56 9.79 -2.53 -8.81
C ILE A 56 8.98 -3.81 -9.10
N VAL A 57 7.72 -3.85 -8.65
CA VAL A 57 6.79 -4.97 -8.86
C VAL A 57 5.44 -4.40 -9.31
N PRO A 58 4.79 -4.97 -10.34
CA PRO A 58 3.45 -4.54 -10.72
C PRO A 58 2.54 -4.46 -9.49
N THR A 59 2.02 -3.27 -9.24
CA THR A 59 1.28 -2.97 -8.00
C THR A 59 -0.17 -2.66 -8.30
N ILE A 60 -1.08 -3.32 -7.57
CA ILE A 60 -2.53 -3.05 -7.57
C ILE A 60 -2.99 -2.65 -6.16
N THR A 61 -3.86 -1.65 -6.10
CA THR A 61 -4.40 -1.17 -4.83
C THR A 61 -5.77 -1.78 -4.56
N CYS A 62 -6.02 -2.18 -3.32
CA CYS A 62 -7.30 -2.73 -2.87
C CYS A 62 -7.80 -2.04 -1.59
N THR A 63 -9.03 -2.35 -1.21
CA THR A 63 -9.64 -2.01 0.07
C THR A 63 -10.12 -3.30 0.74
N SER A 64 -10.55 -3.21 1.99
CA SER A 64 -11.15 -4.37 2.68
C SER A 64 -12.38 -4.94 1.96
N SER A 65 -13.10 -4.15 1.15
CA SER A 65 -14.29 -4.63 0.44
C SER A 65 -13.98 -5.42 -0.82
N ASN A 66 -12.79 -5.26 -1.42
CA ASN A 66 -12.46 -5.90 -2.70
C ASN A 66 -11.14 -6.69 -2.70
N VAL A 67 -10.42 -6.78 -1.58
CA VAL A 67 -9.12 -7.48 -1.52
C VAL A 67 -9.24 -8.95 -1.93
N VAL A 68 -10.29 -9.66 -1.51
CA VAL A 68 -10.51 -11.07 -1.90
C VAL A 68 -10.72 -11.20 -3.40
N GLN A 69 -11.53 -10.32 -3.97
CA GLN A 69 -11.77 -10.29 -5.41
C GLN A 69 -10.47 -9.97 -6.18
N THR A 70 -9.69 -9.00 -5.68
CA THR A 70 -8.42 -8.55 -6.30
C THR A 70 -7.36 -9.65 -6.32
N ILE A 71 -7.37 -10.55 -5.33
CA ILE A 71 -6.39 -11.65 -5.25
C ILE A 71 -6.81 -12.84 -6.12
N LEU A 72 -8.12 -13.08 -6.29
CA LEU A 72 -8.64 -14.30 -6.92
C LEU A 72 -9.09 -14.11 -8.39
N GLN A 73 -9.11 -12.87 -8.91
CA GLN A 73 -9.58 -12.52 -10.26
C GLN A 73 -8.55 -11.66 -10.98
#